data_AF-H5SGF6-F1
#
_entry.id   AF-H5SGF6-F1
#
_cell.length_a   1.000
_cell.length_b   1.000
_cell.length_c   1.000
_cell.angle_alpha   90.00
_cell.angle_beta   90.00
_cell.angle_gamma   90.00
#
_symmetry.space_group_name_H-M   'P 1'
#
loop_
_entity.id
_entity.type
_entity.pdbx_description
1 polymer ?
#
loop_
_entity_poly.entity_id
_entity_poly.type
_entity_poly.pdbx_seq_one_letter_code
_entity_poly.pdbx_strand_id
1 'polypeptide(L)' 'MSEQTRAALKTFGIQTTQLEEAVTLLEKNPSPENLRNYLDSQRKLLESLTEILSVVSTLLNRGASAAEKVNQQNSGG' A
#
# COMPACT_ATOMS: atom_id res chain seq x y z
N MET A 1 -6.55 12.11 8.02
CA MET A 1 -6.22 10.86 7.29
C MET A 1 -7.51 10.06 7.14
N SER A 2 -7.87 9.63 5.93
CA SER A 2 -9.13 8.89 5.72
C SER A 2 -9.07 7.50 6.36
N GLU A 3 -10.23 6.93 6.70
CA GLU A 3 -10.33 5.56 7.22
C GLU A 3 -9.74 4.55 6.25
N GLN A 4 -9.99 4.72 4.94
CA GLN A 4 -9.43 3.90 3.88
C GLN A 4 -7.89 3.95 3.86
N THR A 5 -7.30 5.15 4.02
CA THR A 5 -5.83 5.29 4.10
C THR A 5 -5.27 4.56 5.32
N ARG A 6 -5.94 4.65 6.47
CA ARG A 6 -5.51 3.96 7.69
C ARG A 6 -5.61 2.44 7.53
N ALA A 7 -6.68 1.96 6.90
CA ALA A 7 -6.87 0.54 6.61
C ALA A 7 -5.78 0.00 5.67
N ALA A 8 -5.52 0.68 4.54
CA ALA A 8 -4.49 0.28 3.57
C ALA A 8 -3.09 0.20 4.21
N LEU A 9 -2.70 1.19 5.02
CA LEU A 9 -1.42 1.18 5.73
C LEU A 9 -1.33 0.06 6.77
N LYS A 10 -2.43 -0.22 7.48
CA LYS A 10 -2.48 -1.34 8.45
C LYS A 10 -2.33 -2.67 7.74
N THR A 11 -3.06 -2.88 6.64
CA THR A 11 -2.98 -4.10 5.83
C THR A 11 -1.57 -4.31 5.30
N PHE A 12 -0.95 -3.26 4.76
CA PHE A 12 0.45 -3.33 4.30
C PHE A 12 1.41 -3.74 5.41
N GLY A 13 1.31 -3.16 6.60
CA GLY A 13 2.15 -3.55 7.74
C GLY A 13 2.02 -5.03 8.10
N ILE A 14 0.79 -5.56 8.10
CA ILE A 14 0.52 -6.99 8.34
C ILE A 14 1.16 -7.87 7.25
N GLN A 15 1.02 -7.49 5.97
CA GLN A 15 1.58 -8.27 4.87
C GLN A 15 3.11 -8.29 4.87
N THR A 16 3.76 -7.21 5.29
CA THR A 16 5.23 -7.18 5.44
C THR A 16 5.68 -8.18 6.50
N THR A 17 5.05 -8.22 7.67
CA THR A 17 5.36 -9.20 8.72
C THR A 17 5.13 -10.64 8.25
N GLN A 18 4.03 -10.89 7.53
CA GLN A 18 3.73 -12.21 6.97
C GLN A 18 4.76 -12.67 5.91
N LEU A 19 5.32 -11.72 5.14
CA LEU A 19 6.40 -12.03 4.20
C LEU A 19 7.70 -12.37 4.93
N GLU A 20 8.06 -11.63 5.98
CA GLU A 20 9.25 -11.90 6.80
C GLU A 20 9.19 -13.30 7.46
N GLU A 21 8.02 -13.66 7.99
CA GLU A 21 7.77 -15.00 8.54
C GLU A 21 7.92 -16.09 7.46
N ALA A 22 7.34 -15.87 6.27
CA ALA A 22 7.42 -16.82 5.17
C ALA A 22 8.86 -16.99 4.62
N VAL A 23 9.64 -15.91 4.54
CA VAL A 23 11.08 -15.95 4.21
C VAL A 23 11.82 -16.80 5.24
N THR A 24 11.62 -16.52 6.52
CA THR A 24 12.30 -17.24 7.62
C THR A 24 11.99 -18.74 7.58
N LEU A 25 10.74 -19.11 7.29
CA LEU A 25 10.34 -20.51 7.16
C LEU A 25 10.97 -21.18 5.94
N LEU A 26 11.00 -20.48 4.80
CA LEU A 26 11.61 -20.98 3.56
C LEU A 26 13.12 -21.19 3.71
N GLU A 27 13.82 -20.27 4.37
CA GLU A 27 15.26 -20.36 4.64
C GLU A 27 15.59 -21.53 5.58
N LYS A 28 14.79 -21.73 6.63
CA LYS A 28 15.00 -22.82 7.60
C LYS A 28 14.64 -24.19 7.07
N ASN A 29 13.60 -24.28 6.23
CA ASN A 29 13.10 -25.54 5.69
C ASN A 29 12.63 -25.35 4.24
N PRO A 30 13.52 -25.47 3.25
CA PRO A 30 13.15 -25.31 1.86
C PRO A 30 12.28 -26.48 1.39
N SER A 31 11.00 -26.19 1.13
CA SER A 31 10.03 -27.15 0.61
C SER A 31 9.12 -26.49 -0.43
N PRO A 32 8.52 -27.26 -1.36
CA PRO A 32 7.54 -26.72 -2.31
C PRO A 32 6.38 -25.98 -1.64
N GLU A 33 5.97 -26.43 -0.45
CA GLU A 33 4.93 -25.79 0.34
C GLU A 33 5.39 -24.43 0.88
N ASN A 34 6.59 -24.36 1.47
CA ASN A 34 7.13 -23.11 1.98
C ASN A 34 7.42 -22.11 0.85
N LEU A 35 7.82 -22.59 -0.33
CA LEU A 35 7.97 -21.74 -1.52
C LEU A 35 6.61 -21.17 -1.96
N ARG A 36 5.54 -21.98 -1.95
CA ARG A 36 4.18 -21.49 -2.25
C ARG A 36 3.72 -20.45 -1.23
N ASN A 37 3.97 -20.66 0.05
CA ASN A 37 3.61 -19.72 1.10
C ASN A 37 4.35 -18.38 0.93
N TYR A 38 5.66 -18.42 0.64
CA TYR A 38 6.44 -17.24 0.32
C TYR A 38 5.88 -16.46 -0.89
N LEU A 39 5.57 -17.16 -1.98
CA LEU A 39 5.01 -16.54 -3.19
C LEU A 39 3.62 -15.92 -2.94
N ASP A 40 2.77 -16.58 -2.13
CA ASP A 40 1.47 -16.02 -1.78
C ASP A 40 1.60 -14.78 -0.87
N SER A 41 2.51 -14.78 0.09
CA SER A 41 2.82 -13.59 0.90
C SER A 41 3.34 -12.44 0.04
N GLN A 42 4.20 -12.70 -0.95
CA GLN A 42 4.65 -11.68 -1.90
C GLN A 42 3.49 -11.11 -2.72
N ARG A 43 2.59 -11.96 -3.22
CA ARG A 43 1.41 -11.53 -3.98
C ARG A 43 0.54 -10.59 -3.15
N LYS A 44 0.23 -10.94 -1.90
CA LYS A 44 -0.60 -10.12 -1.00
C LYS A 44 0.08 -8.78 -0.65
N LEU A 45 1.40 -8.77 -0.49
CA LEU A 45 2.15 -7.52 -0.29
C LEU A 45 2.04 -6.60 -1.51
N LEU A 46 2.15 -7.15 -2.73
CA LEU A 46 2.00 -6.40 -3.97
C LEU A 46 0.59 -5.81 -4.13
N GLU A 47 -0.44 -6.59 -3.79
CA GLU A 47 -1.83 -6.12 -3.76
C GLU A 47 -2.00 -4.93 -2.79
N SER A 48 -1.42 -5.03 -1.60
CA SER A 48 -1.45 -3.97 -0.59
C SER A 48 -0.73 -2.70 -1.05
N LEU A 49 0.42 -2.84 -1.71
CA LEU A 49 1.16 -1.70 -2.30
C LEU A 49 0.34 -1.01 -3.39
N THR A 50 -0.35 -1.77 -4.23
CA THR A 50 -1.22 -1.24 -5.28
C THR A 50 -2.37 -0.42 -4.68
N GLU A 51 -2.97 -0.90 -3.59
CA GLU A 51 -3.99 -0.15 -2.86
C GLU A 51 -3.45 1.16 -2.27
N ILE A 52 -2.26 1.12 -1.64
CA ILE A 52 -1.60 2.33 -1.12
C ILE A 52 -1.34 3.34 -2.25
N LEU A 53 -0.81 2.89 -3.40
CA LEU A 53 -0.57 3.76 -4.55
C LEU A 53 -1.85 4.43 -5.06
N SER A 54 -2.96 3.70 -5.07
CA SER A 54 -4.28 4.24 -5.42
C SER A 54 -4.74 5.33 -4.44
N VAL A 55 -4.57 5.09 -3.13
CA VAL A 55 -4.86 6.08 -2.08
C VAL A 55 -3.98 7.33 -2.23
N VAL A 56 -2.68 7.16 -2.44
CA VAL A 56 -1.73 8.27 -2.63
C VAL A 56 -2.09 9.09 -3.87
N SER A 57 -2.39 8.43 -4.99
CA SER A 57 -2.80 9.09 -6.23
C SER A 57 -4.07 9.93 -6.04
N THR A 58 -5.04 9.38 -5.31
CA THR A 58 -6.29 10.10 -4.97
C THR A 58 -6.01 11.33 -4.10
N LEU A 59 -5.12 11.23 -3.12
CA LEU A 59 -4.73 12.35 -2.26
C LEU A 59 -4.00 13.44 -3.02
N LEU A 60 -3.08 13.07 -3.92
CA LEU A 60 -2.35 14.03 -4.76
C LEU A 60 -3.29 14.78 -5.71
N ASN A 61 -4.21 14.08 -6.38
CA ASN A 61 -5.18 14.71 -7.27
C ASN A 61 -6.09 15.69 -6.53
N ARG A 62 -6.56 15.32 -5.32
CA ARG A 62 -7.35 16.24 -4.47
C ARG A 62 -6.54 17.48 -4.05
N GLY A 63 -5.27 17.30 -3.71
CA GLY A 63 -4.37 18.41 -3.36
C GLY A 63 -4.16 19.37 -4.52
N ALA A 64 -3.90 18.84 -5.71
CA ALA A 64 -3.72 19.63 -6.93
C ALA A 64 -4.99 20.46 -7.26
N SER A 65 -6.17 19.82 -7.25
CA SER A 65 -7.43 20.53 -7.51
C SER A 65 -7.76 21.59 -6.45
N ALA A 66 -7.38 21.37 -5.19
CA ALA A 66 -7.57 22.35 -4.13
C ALA A 66 -6.68 23.58 -4.34
N ALA A 67 -5.40 23.38 -4.71
CA ALA A 67 -4.47 24.46 -5.01
C ALA A 67 -4.93 25.31 -6.21
N GLU A 68 -5.44 24.67 -7.27
CA GLU A 68 -5.93 25.35 -8.46
C GLU A 68 -7.16 26.24 -8.17
N LYS A 69 -8.08 25.77 -7.33
CA LYS A 69 -9.24 26.57 -6.88
C LYS A 69 -8.82 27.83 -6.09
N VAL A 70 -7.82 27.70 -5.21
CA VAL A 70 -7.29 28.85 -4.45
C VAL A 70 -6.67 29.88 -5.41
N ASN A 71 -5.93 29.42 -6.42
CA ASN A 71 -5.31 30.31 -7.39
C ASN A 71 -6.34 31.08 -8.24
N GLN A 72 -7.44 30.43 -8.62
CA GLN A 72 -8.55 31.08 -9.35
C GLN A 72 -9.29 32.12 -8.50
N GLN A 73 -9.48 31.86 -7.20
CA GLN A 73 -10.11 32.83 -6.29
C GLN A 73 -9.23 34.07 -6.06
N ASN A 74 -7.90 33.90 -6.00
CA ASN A 74 -6.98 35.02 -5.79
C ASN A 74 -6.71 35.85 -7.06
N SER A 75 -6.98 35.30 -8.25
CA SER A 75 -6.71 35.98 -9.54
C SER A 75 -7.93 36.74 -10.10
N GLY A 76 -9.08 36.67 -9.44
CA GLY A 76 -10.36 37.25 -9.89
C GLY A 76 -10.96 38.32 -8.97
N GLY A 77 -10.19 38.85 -8.01
CA GLY A 77 -10.61 39.87 -7.04
C GLY A 77 -9.91 41.21 -7.25
#